data_AF-A0A2N2ZG04-F1
#
_entry.id   AF-A0A2N2ZG04-F1
#
_cell.length_a   1.000
_cell.length_b   1.000
_cell.length_c   1.000
_cell.angle_alpha   90.00
_cell.angle_beta   90.00
_cell.angle_gamma   90.00
#
_symmetry.space_group_name_H-M   'P 1'
#
loop_
_entity.id
_entity.type
_entity.pdbx_description
1 polymer ?
#
loop_
_entity_poly.entity_id
_entity_poly.type
_entity_poly.pdbx_seq_one_letter_code
_entity_poly.pdbx_strand_id
1 'polypeptide(L)'
;MKFSVRKVLVAFAAISIITLPVKAQTADAHAQAHASASSQAHTQAMEIHKSAHESAMDNHRSALEEHNRAVERFNRAFRDFEEDNLIEERISASRVRKMKKMTSYISLPANDANIRYTGRTLAASDGSVSFDWSGTYLEVTFTGGYIAMRVSDTKKNYYNVFIDGFPAGTIETFGKDSLIVLAGAPDKREHTLRLQKRSEGEQGTTTIHSFELAKGGKLIKFEPGRNGLIEFIGDSITAGYGTEAKSKSEPFKAQTENCNLAYGAIISRYFNTDYTFIAHSGRGAARNYGDTARVSKNSMKERMMQTFDENPAQRWNFKSYKPSLVVINLGSNDFSTKPHPQKEEFLGAYSIIIAQIREVYGDVPVLCVAPPKGAAFDYLQSFCKEKGDKNLHFAAYLNGVYGGDGDLGASAHPNYNGQKKIAMNLIPYISSIMGWELTGKAAR
;
A
#
# COMPACT_ATOMS: atom_id res chain seq x y z
N MET A 1 -30.31 102.71 72.44
CA MET A 1 -29.80 102.32 73.77
C MET A 1 -28.63 101.37 73.59
N LYS A 2 -27.57 101.57 74.38
CA LYS A 2 -26.33 100.77 74.47
C LYS A 2 -26.62 99.27 74.64
N PHE A 3 -25.80 98.39 74.03
CA PHE A 3 -24.89 97.45 74.71
C PHE A 3 -24.11 96.58 73.68
N SER A 4 -22.98 96.05 74.15
CA SER A 4 -21.81 95.54 73.43
C SER A 4 -21.72 94.00 73.42
N VAL A 5 -20.74 93.48 72.67
CA VAL A 5 -19.94 92.24 72.89
C VAL A 5 -20.15 91.05 71.94
N ARG A 6 -19.07 90.84 71.15
CA ARG A 6 -18.53 89.59 70.57
C ARG A 6 -18.87 88.29 71.32
N LYS A 7 -19.48 87.33 70.62
CA LYS A 7 -19.17 85.86 70.63
C LYS A 7 -20.42 85.07 70.19
N VAL A 8 -20.55 84.75 68.89
CA VAL A 8 -21.09 83.45 68.41
C VAL A 8 -20.52 83.25 66.99
N LEU A 9 -19.25 82.87 66.91
CA LEU A 9 -18.59 82.49 65.65
C LEU A 9 -17.74 81.23 65.87
N VAL A 10 -18.28 80.27 66.62
CA VAL A 10 -17.72 78.91 66.76
C VAL A 10 -18.89 77.99 67.13
N ALA A 11 -19.54 77.36 66.14
CA ALA A 11 -20.43 76.20 66.37
C ALA A 11 -20.96 75.54 65.08
N PHE A 12 -20.84 76.15 63.90
CA PHE A 12 -21.38 75.57 62.66
C PHE A 12 -20.33 75.12 61.63
N ALA A 13 -19.04 75.19 61.96
CA ALA A 13 -17.96 74.71 61.11
C ALA A 13 -17.47 73.28 61.46
N ALA A 14 -18.01 72.65 62.51
CA ALA A 14 -17.50 71.36 63.01
C ALA A 14 -18.36 70.13 62.65
N ILE A 15 -19.57 70.30 62.11
CA ILE A 15 -20.49 69.18 61.79
C ILE A 15 -20.45 68.77 60.31
N SER A 16 -19.94 69.62 59.42
CA SER A 16 -19.77 69.29 57.99
C SER A 16 -18.47 68.53 57.66
N ILE A 17 -17.54 68.39 58.62
CA ILE A 17 -16.28 67.67 58.41
C ILE A 17 -16.35 66.20 58.85
N ILE A 18 -17.37 65.80 59.63
CA ILE A 18 -17.50 64.41 60.14
C ILE A 18 -18.49 63.57 59.30
N THR A 19 -19.37 64.16 58.51
CA THR A 19 -20.35 63.43 57.67
C THR A 19 -19.86 63.09 56.25
N LEU A 20 -18.89 63.82 55.70
CA LEU A 20 -18.22 63.51 54.43
C LEU A 20 -17.32 62.25 54.49
N PRO A 21 -16.47 62.03 55.52
CA PRO A 21 -15.60 60.85 55.55
C PRO A 21 -16.37 59.55 55.78
N VAL A 22 -17.52 59.58 56.48
CA VAL A 22 -18.35 58.38 56.70
C VAL A 22 -19.03 57.92 55.42
N LYS A 23 -19.58 58.84 54.60
CA LYS A 23 -20.16 58.47 53.29
C LYS A 23 -19.12 57.94 52.31
N ALA A 24 -17.92 58.55 52.27
CA ALA A 24 -16.82 58.08 51.45
C ALA A 24 -16.32 56.69 51.91
N GLN A 25 -16.11 56.49 53.21
CA GLN A 25 -15.72 55.18 53.77
C GLN A 25 -16.78 54.09 53.54
N THR A 26 -18.07 54.41 53.62
CA THR A 26 -19.13 53.44 53.32
C THR A 26 -19.22 53.10 51.83
N ALA A 27 -18.96 54.07 50.93
CA ALA A 27 -18.93 53.82 49.49
C ALA A 27 -17.70 52.98 49.08
N ASP A 28 -16.54 53.25 49.67
CA ASP A 28 -15.31 52.47 49.46
C ASP A 28 -15.46 51.05 50.02
N ALA A 29 -16.06 50.88 51.20
CA ALA A 29 -16.33 49.56 51.77
C ALA A 29 -17.33 48.76 50.91
N HIS A 30 -18.35 49.41 50.36
CA HIS A 30 -19.34 48.78 49.49
C HIS A 30 -18.73 48.40 48.12
N ALA A 31 -17.85 49.23 47.57
CA ALA A 31 -17.09 48.94 46.35
C ALA A 31 -16.10 47.78 46.54
N GLN A 32 -15.39 47.75 47.67
CA GLN A 32 -14.48 46.66 48.03
C GLN A 32 -15.23 45.34 48.25
N ALA A 33 -16.39 45.37 48.92
CA ALA A 33 -17.23 44.18 49.10
C ALA A 33 -17.80 43.66 47.78
N HIS A 34 -18.23 44.55 46.87
CA HIS A 34 -18.66 44.16 45.52
C HIS A 34 -17.52 43.57 44.71
N ALA A 35 -16.32 44.16 44.77
CA ALA A 35 -15.14 43.65 44.07
C ALA A 35 -14.71 42.28 44.61
N SER A 36 -14.75 42.08 45.93
CA SER A 36 -14.42 40.77 46.54
C SER A 36 -15.47 39.71 46.19
N ALA A 37 -16.76 40.04 46.25
CA ALA A 37 -17.84 39.14 45.87
C ALA A 37 -17.78 38.78 44.37
N SER A 38 -17.47 39.75 43.51
CA SER A 38 -17.29 39.51 42.07
C SER A 38 -16.07 38.63 41.78
N SER A 39 -14.96 38.82 42.52
CA SER A 39 -13.75 38.01 42.39
C SER A 39 -13.96 36.57 42.87
N GLN A 40 -14.66 36.39 44.01
CA GLN A 40 -15.05 35.08 44.51
C GLN A 40 -16.00 34.36 43.56
N ALA A 41 -17.01 35.06 43.03
CA ALA A 41 -17.93 34.50 42.03
C ALA A 41 -17.20 34.08 40.74
N HIS A 42 -16.24 34.89 40.28
CA HIS A 42 -15.41 34.55 39.12
C HIS A 42 -14.52 33.32 39.39
N THR A 43 -13.91 33.25 40.57
CA THR A 43 -13.07 32.11 40.98
C THR A 43 -13.89 30.82 41.06
N GLN A 44 -15.07 30.89 41.67
CA GLN A 44 -15.99 29.76 41.76
C GLN A 44 -16.49 29.32 40.37
N ALA A 45 -16.79 30.27 39.48
CA ALA A 45 -17.16 29.97 38.09
C ALA A 45 -16.02 29.29 37.32
N MET A 46 -14.77 29.71 37.53
CA MET A 46 -13.58 29.10 36.92
C MET A 46 -13.33 27.68 37.45
N GLU A 47 -13.53 27.43 38.74
CA GLU A 47 -13.45 26.07 39.30
C GLU A 47 -14.54 25.14 38.75
N ILE A 48 -15.78 25.63 38.66
CA ILE A 48 -16.89 24.88 38.04
C ILE A 48 -16.57 24.58 36.57
N HIS A 49 -16.09 25.57 35.82
CA HIS A 49 -15.69 25.38 34.43
C HIS A 49 -14.55 24.37 34.28
N LYS A 50 -13.53 24.45 35.14
CA LYS A 50 -12.41 23.50 35.15
C LYS A 50 -12.87 22.07 35.46
N SER A 51 -13.71 21.90 36.48
CA SER A 51 -14.27 20.60 36.85
C SER A 51 -15.15 20.02 35.74
N ALA A 52 -15.98 20.85 35.10
CA ALA A 52 -16.79 20.44 33.95
C ALA A 52 -15.91 20.05 32.75
N HIS A 53 -14.81 20.76 32.51
CA HIS A 53 -13.86 20.44 31.45
C HIS A 53 -13.12 19.12 31.71
N GLU A 54 -12.66 18.88 32.94
CA GLU A 54 -12.04 17.61 33.33
C GLU A 54 -13.01 16.44 33.18
N SER A 55 -14.26 16.60 33.62
CA SER A 55 -15.31 15.60 33.43
C SER A 55 -15.61 15.32 31.95
N ALA A 56 -15.63 16.36 31.10
CA ALA A 56 -15.81 16.20 29.66
C ALA A 56 -14.63 15.45 29.01
N MET A 57 -13.40 15.70 29.46
CA MET A 57 -12.20 15.01 28.97
C MET A 57 -12.19 13.52 29.39
N ASP A 58 -12.61 13.20 30.60
CA ASP A 58 -12.72 11.81 31.06
C ASP A 58 -13.83 11.04 30.33
N ASN A 59 -14.97 11.69 30.09
CA ASN A 59 -16.04 11.13 29.25
C ASN A 59 -15.54 10.88 27.81
N HIS A 60 -14.76 11.80 27.25
CA HIS A 60 -14.17 11.64 25.93
C HIS A 60 -13.17 10.47 25.88
N ARG A 61 -12.29 10.34 26.90
CA ARG A 61 -11.35 9.22 27.01
C ARG A 61 -12.09 7.88 27.13
N SER A 62 -13.13 7.82 27.94
CA SER A 62 -13.96 6.62 28.10
C SER A 62 -14.66 6.22 26.79
N ALA A 63 -15.23 7.19 26.07
CA ALA A 63 -15.82 6.97 24.74
C ALA A 63 -14.79 6.47 23.71
N LEU A 64 -13.55 6.98 23.76
CA LEU A 64 -12.46 6.53 22.90
C LEU A 64 -12.06 5.08 23.21
N GLU A 65 -11.98 4.70 24.49
CA GLU A 65 -11.71 3.32 24.91
C GLU A 65 -12.83 2.35 24.51
N GLU A 66 -14.09 2.80 24.60
CA GLU A 66 -15.23 2.00 24.17
C GLU A 66 -15.27 1.83 22.64
N HIS A 67 -14.95 2.90 21.91
CA HIS A 67 -14.77 2.86 20.46
C HIS A 67 -13.65 1.88 20.07
N ASN A 68 -12.48 1.95 20.71
CA ASN A 68 -11.37 1.03 20.45
C ASN A 68 -11.77 -0.42 20.74
N ARG A 69 -12.47 -0.69 21.84
CA ARG A 69 -13.02 -2.02 22.14
C ARG A 69 -14.03 -2.48 21.10
N ALA A 70 -14.85 -1.57 20.56
CA ALA A 70 -15.79 -1.90 19.49
C ALA A 70 -15.06 -2.22 18.17
N VAL A 71 -14.02 -1.47 17.83
CA VAL A 71 -13.15 -1.72 16.67
C VAL A 71 -12.43 -3.07 16.81
N GLU A 72 -11.94 -3.42 18.00
CA GLU A 72 -11.32 -4.72 18.25
C GLU A 72 -12.33 -5.88 18.12
N ARG A 73 -13.57 -5.70 18.61
CA ARG A 73 -14.65 -6.68 18.42
C ARG A 73 -15.01 -6.83 16.94
N PHE A 74 -15.10 -5.71 16.21
CA PHE A 74 -15.35 -5.72 14.77
C PHE A 74 -14.22 -6.42 14.01
N ASN A 75 -12.96 -6.08 14.30
CA ASN A 75 -11.80 -6.71 13.67
C ASN A 75 -11.69 -8.20 13.99
N ARG A 76 -12.08 -8.62 15.20
CA ARG A 76 -12.18 -10.03 15.57
C ARG A 76 -13.28 -10.71 14.77
N ALA A 77 -14.51 -10.18 14.78
CA ALA A 77 -15.62 -10.72 14.00
C ALA A 77 -15.34 -10.75 12.49
N PHE A 78 -14.59 -9.77 11.97
CA PHE A 78 -14.16 -9.72 10.58
C PHE A 78 -13.11 -10.80 10.28
N ARG A 79 -12.14 -11.03 11.18
CA ARG A 79 -11.19 -12.14 11.06
C ARG A 79 -11.88 -13.49 11.17
N ASP A 80 -12.80 -13.65 12.11
CA ASP A 80 -13.58 -14.87 12.29
C ASP A 80 -14.46 -15.11 11.04
N PHE A 81 -15.05 -14.05 10.46
CA PHE A 81 -15.76 -14.11 9.18
C PHE A 81 -14.85 -14.47 8.00
N GLU A 82 -13.63 -13.92 7.93
CA GLU A 82 -12.65 -14.31 6.90
C GLU A 82 -12.19 -15.76 7.10
N GLU A 83 -11.99 -16.22 8.34
CA GLU A 83 -11.56 -17.57 8.67
C GLU A 83 -12.68 -18.60 8.44
N ASP A 84 -13.91 -18.28 8.80
CA ASP A 84 -15.11 -19.06 8.50
C ASP A 84 -15.37 -19.10 6.99
N ASN A 85 -15.14 -18.00 6.25
CA ASN A 85 -15.19 -18.02 4.79
C ASN A 85 -14.05 -18.85 4.18
N LEU A 86 -12.84 -18.85 4.76
CA LEU A 86 -11.75 -19.73 4.32
C LEU A 86 -12.08 -21.22 4.57
N ILE A 87 -12.85 -21.53 5.61
CA ILE A 87 -13.34 -22.88 5.93
C ILE A 87 -14.52 -23.27 5.02
N GLU A 88 -15.48 -22.37 4.78
CA GLU A 88 -16.54 -22.57 3.79
C GLU A 88 -15.99 -22.66 2.35
N GLU A 89 -14.91 -21.94 2.02
CA GLU A 89 -14.18 -22.06 0.75
C GLU A 89 -13.47 -23.41 0.61
N ARG A 90 -12.95 -23.98 1.70
CA ARG A 90 -12.45 -25.37 1.73
C ARG A 90 -13.58 -26.39 1.52
N ILE A 91 -14.80 -26.10 1.97
CA ILE A 91 -16.00 -26.90 1.70
C ILE A 91 -16.48 -26.68 0.24
N SER A 92 -16.35 -25.47 -0.31
CA SER A 92 -16.61 -25.12 -1.71
C SER A 92 -15.68 -25.87 -2.68
N ALA A 93 -14.40 -26.03 -2.35
CA ALA A 93 -13.47 -26.86 -3.14
C ALA A 93 -13.93 -28.33 -3.23
N SER A 94 -14.64 -28.86 -2.21
CA SER A 94 -15.26 -30.18 -2.26
C SER A 94 -16.54 -30.21 -3.14
N ARG A 95 -17.22 -29.07 -3.30
CA ARG A 95 -18.39 -28.88 -4.18
C ARG A 95 -17.99 -28.76 -5.65
N VAL A 96 -16.83 -28.16 -5.96
CA VAL A 96 -16.23 -28.18 -7.32
C VAL A 96 -15.99 -29.62 -7.78
N ARG A 97 -15.59 -30.53 -6.88
CA ARG A 97 -15.43 -31.97 -7.18
C ARG A 97 -16.74 -32.73 -7.44
N LYS A 98 -17.90 -32.16 -7.14
CA LYS A 98 -19.24 -32.74 -7.39
C LYS A 98 -19.98 -32.08 -8.57
N MET A 99 -19.29 -31.31 -9.42
CA MET A 99 -19.91 -30.81 -10.65
C MET A 99 -20.14 -31.95 -11.63
N LYS A 100 -21.41 -32.16 -11.99
CA LYS A 100 -21.82 -33.00 -13.12
C LYS A 100 -21.05 -32.51 -14.35
N LYS A 101 -20.27 -33.39 -15.00
CA LYS A 101 -19.50 -33.09 -16.21
C LYS A 101 -20.41 -32.32 -17.19
N MET A 102 -20.20 -31.01 -17.37
CA MET A 102 -20.99 -30.27 -18.37
C MET A 102 -20.66 -30.87 -19.73
N THR A 103 -21.70 -31.21 -20.48
CA THR A 103 -21.59 -31.95 -21.75
C THR A 103 -21.22 -31.06 -22.93
N SER A 104 -21.16 -29.74 -22.77
CA SER A 104 -20.64 -28.81 -23.78
C SER A 104 -20.14 -27.50 -23.17
N TYR A 105 -18.91 -27.10 -23.53
CA TYR A 105 -18.32 -25.79 -23.25
C TYR A 105 -18.11 -25.04 -24.57
N ILE A 106 -17.97 -23.72 -24.50
CA ILE A 106 -17.34 -22.97 -25.59
C ILE A 106 -15.90 -22.66 -25.19
N SER A 107 -14.98 -22.77 -26.15
CA SER A 107 -13.57 -22.44 -25.96
C SER A 107 -13.27 -21.14 -26.69
N LEU A 108 -12.67 -20.19 -25.99
CA LEU A 108 -12.26 -18.89 -26.50
C LEU A 108 -10.74 -18.75 -26.38
N PRO A 109 -10.05 -18.17 -27.38
CA PRO A 109 -8.60 -18.02 -27.31
C PRO A 109 -8.20 -17.12 -26.13
N ALA A 110 -7.02 -17.37 -25.54
CA ALA A 110 -6.55 -16.57 -24.42
C ALA A 110 -6.27 -15.10 -24.79
N ASN A 111 -5.97 -14.82 -26.06
CA ASN A 111 -5.79 -13.45 -26.58
C ASN A 111 -7.10 -12.79 -27.04
N ASP A 112 -8.28 -13.28 -26.63
CA ASP A 112 -9.56 -12.62 -26.90
C ASP A 112 -9.52 -11.15 -26.45
N ALA A 113 -9.97 -10.24 -27.31
CA ALA A 113 -9.89 -8.80 -27.09
C ALA A 113 -10.69 -8.29 -25.87
N ASN A 114 -11.59 -9.10 -25.33
CA ASN A 114 -12.32 -8.79 -24.10
C ASN A 114 -11.49 -9.06 -22.83
N ILE A 115 -10.40 -9.82 -22.93
CA ILE A 115 -9.55 -10.12 -21.78
C ILE A 115 -8.51 -9.02 -21.64
N ARG A 116 -8.54 -8.32 -20.51
CA ARG A 116 -7.56 -7.28 -20.19
C ARG A 116 -6.39 -7.88 -19.44
N TYR A 117 -5.24 -7.97 -20.09
CA TYR A 117 -3.98 -8.32 -19.43
C TYR A 117 -3.25 -7.08 -18.92
N THR A 118 -2.68 -7.17 -17.72
CA THR A 118 -1.79 -6.15 -17.15
C THR A 118 -0.51 -6.82 -16.67
N GLY A 119 0.63 -6.25 -17.09
CA GLY A 119 1.95 -6.86 -16.96
C GLY A 119 2.58 -7.05 -18.33
N ARG A 120 3.73 -7.72 -18.38
CA ARG A 120 4.41 -8.03 -19.65
C ARG A 120 4.00 -9.42 -20.13
N THR A 121 3.24 -9.47 -21.22
CA THR A 121 2.71 -10.70 -21.80
C THR A 121 3.11 -10.83 -23.27
N LEU A 122 3.17 -12.06 -23.76
CA LEU A 122 3.39 -12.36 -25.18
C LEU A 122 2.20 -13.17 -25.71
N ALA A 123 1.45 -12.58 -26.64
CA ALA A 123 0.41 -13.30 -27.38
C ALA A 123 1.02 -14.02 -28.59
N ALA A 124 0.68 -15.30 -28.77
CA ALA A 124 1.07 -16.09 -29.92
C ALA A 124 -0.03 -16.10 -31.01
N SER A 125 0.35 -16.53 -32.22
CA SER A 125 -0.56 -16.60 -33.37
C SER A 125 -1.65 -17.67 -33.23
N ASP A 126 -1.46 -18.66 -32.36
CA ASP A 126 -2.42 -19.71 -32.06
C ASP A 126 -3.50 -19.29 -31.04
N GLY A 127 -3.44 -18.04 -30.56
CA GLY A 127 -4.37 -17.50 -29.58
C GLY A 127 -3.91 -17.62 -28.13
N SER A 128 -2.78 -18.28 -27.85
CA SER A 128 -2.25 -18.40 -26.49
C SER A 128 -1.55 -17.13 -26.00
N VAL A 129 -1.46 -16.96 -24.67
CA VAL A 129 -0.78 -15.84 -24.02
C VAL A 129 0.17 -16.35 -22.94
N SER A 130 1.44 -15.94 -23.01
CA SER A 130 2.50 -16.35 -22.08
C SER A 130 3.02 -15.19 -21.24
N PHE A 131 3.38 -15.45 -19.98
CA PHE A 131 3.99 -14.48 -19.06
C PHE A 131 4.67 -15.18 -17.87
N ASP A 132 5.61 -14.50 -17.21
CA ASP A 132 6.33 -15.03 -16.05
C ASP A 132 6.59 -14.00 -14.92
N TRP A 133 6.57 -12.70 -15.21
CA TRP A 133 6.74 -11.67 -14.18
C TRP A 133 5.69 -11.77 -13.07
N SER A 134 6.15 -11.63 -11.82
CA SER A 134 5.28 -11.59 -10.64
C SER A 134 4.22 -10.51 -10.78
N GLY A 135 3.02 -10.78 -10.25
CA GLY A 135 1.94 -9.81 -10.27
C GLY A 135 1.34 -9.53 -11.63
N THR A 136 1.75 -10.21 -12.71
CA THR A 136 0.99 -10.21 -13.97
C THR A 136 -0.42 -10.72 -13.69
N TYR A 137 -1.44 -10.01 -14.18
CA TYR A 137 -2.83 -10.39 -13.97
C TYR A 137 -3.67 -10.17 -15.22
N LEU A 138 -4.82 -10.83 -15.24
CA LEU A 138 -5.87 -10.60 -16.23
C LEU A 138 -7.18 -10.31 -15.53
N GLU A 139 -8.00 -9.51 -16.19
CA GLU A 139 -9.36 -9.20 -15.76
C GLU A 139 -10.34 -9.34 -16.93
N VAL A 140 -11.51 -9.90 -16.66
CA VAL A 140 -12.57 -10.09 -17.66
C VAL A 140 -13.92 -10.21 -16.97
N THR A 141 -14.98 -9.75 -17.63
CA THR A 141 -16.36 -10.04 -17.20
C THR A 141 -16.85 -11.27 -17.97
N PHE A 142 -17.50 -12.21 -17.30
CA PHE A 142 -18.04 -13.41 -17.93
C PHE A 142 -19.49 -13.68 -17.51
N THR A 143 -20.23 -14.39 -18.35
CA THR A 143 -21.62 -14.81 -18.07
C THR A 143 -21.74 -16.33 -18.00
N GLY A 144 -22.84 -16.80 -17.40
CA GLY A 144 -23.23 -18.22 -17.46
C GLY A 144 -22.70 -19.09 -16.32
N GLY A 145 -22.12 -18.48 -15.29
CA GLY A 145 -21.79 -19.19 -14.04
C GLY A 145 -20.67 -20.22 -14.16
N TYR A 146 -19.82 -20.13 -15.17
CA TYR A 146 -18.67 -21.02 -15.31
C TYR A 146 -17.58 -20.39 -16.15
N ILE A 147 -16.35 -20.41 -15.61
CA ILE A 147 -15.13 -20.09 -16.35
C ILE A 147 -13.99 -20.99 -15.87
N ALA A 148 -13.32 -21.61 -16.82
CA ALA A 148 -12.10 -22.36 -16.60
C ALA A 148 -11.02 -21.90 -17.59
N MET A 149 -9.76 -22.21 -17.32
CA MET A 149 -8.66 -21.96 -18.24
C MET A 149 -7.93 -23.25 -18.58
N ARG A 150 -7.57 -23.41 -19.85
CA ARG A 150 -6.57 -24.38 -20.29
C ARG A 150 -5.20 -23.73 -20.24
N VAL A 151 -4.27 -24.36 -19.54
CA VAL A 151 -2.99 -23.74 -19.19
C VAL A 151 -1.85 -24.75 -19.18
N SER A 152 -0.66 -24.31 -19.55
CA SER A 152 0.60 -25.00 -19.30
C SER A 152 1.55 -24.12 -18.51
N ASP A 153 2.51 -24.75 -17.86
CA ASP A 153 3.52 -24.07 -17.06
C ASP A 153 4.85 -24.80 -17.18
N THR A 154 5.94 -24.04 -17.36
CA THR A 154 7.28 -24.63 -17.49
C THR A 154 7.82 -25.17 -16.16
N LYS A 155 7.26 -24.72 -15.03
CA LYS A 155 7.59 -25.23 -13.69
C LYS A 155 6.30 -25.30 -12.85
N LYS A 156 6.15 -24.44 -11.84
CA LYS A 156 5.00 -24.44 -10.93
C LYS A 156 4.75 -23.04 -10.36
N ASN A 157 3.64 -22.42 -10.77
CA ASN A 157 3.24 -21.10 -10.31
C ASN A 157 1.97 -21.12 -9.45
N TYR A 158 1.78 -20.04 -8.68
CA TYR A 158 0.65 -19.83 -7.78
C TYR A 158 -0.12 -18.57 -8.17
N TYR A 159 -1.43 -18.57 -7.99
CA TYR A 159 -2.30 -17.46 -8.37
C TYR A 159 -3.35 -17.15 -7.31
N ASN A 160 -3.68 -15.87 -7.16
CA ASN A 160 -4.91 -15.44 -6.50
C ASN A 160 -6.04 -15.39 -7.53
N VAL A 161 -7.22 -15.86 -7.14
CA VAL A 161 -8.46 -15.74 -7.92
C VAL A 161 -9.38 -14.79 -7.18
N PHE A 162 -9.93 -13.80 -7.88
CA PHE A 162 -10.98 -12.94 -7.36
C PHE A 162 -12.20 -13.00 -8.25
N ILE A 163 -13.37 -13.09 -7.64
CA ILE A 163 -14.68 -13.02 -8.32
C ILE A 163 -15.45 -11.84 -7.75
N ASP A 164 -15.95 -10.96 -8.62
CA ASP A 164 -16.68 -9.74 -8.22
C ASP A 164 -15.89 -8.82 -7.26
N GLY A 165 -14.56 -8.85 -7.37
CA GLY A 165 -13.64 -8.09 -6.52
C GLY A 165 -13.35 -8.73 -5.16
N PHE A 166 -13.97 -9.88 -4.84
CA PHE A 166 -13.73 -10.63 -3.61
C PHE A 166 -12.75 -11.78 -3.83
N PRO A 167 -11.88 -12.10 -2.86
CA PRO A 167 -11.07 -13.32 -2.92
C PRO A 167 -11.96 -14.56 -3.11
N ALA A 168 -11.55 -15.46 -4.01
CA ALA A 168 -12.24 -16.71 -4.33
C ALA A 168 -11.29 -17.92 -4.25
N GLY A 169 -10.22 -17.78 -3.46
CA GLY A 169 -9.18 -18.78 -3.26
C GLY A 169 -7.93 -18.61 -4.14
N THR A 170 -7.08 -19.64 -4.09
CA THR A 170 -5.81 -19.70 -4.81
C THR A 170 -5.72 -20.95 -5.65
N ILE A 171 -5.06 -20.86 -6.81
CA ILE A 171 -4.79 -22.01 -7.67
C ILE A 171 -3.30 -22.19 -7.94
N GLU A 172 -2.94 -23.37 -8.44
CA GLU A 172 -1.59 -23.71 -8.86
C GLU A 172 -1.60 -24.12 -10.33
N THR A 173 -0.60 -23.68 -11.10
CA THR A 173 -0.38 -24.13 -12.48
C THR A 173 0.90 -24.92 -12.57
N PHE A 174 0.86 -26.08 -13.22
CA PHE A 174 2.02 -26.93 -13.50
C PHE A 174 1.74 -27.85 -14.68
N GLY A 175 2.79 -28.37 -15.31
CA GLY A 175 2.67 -29.36 -16.37
C GLY A 175 2.26 -28.76 -17.72
N LYS A 176 1.96 -29.65 -18.69
CA LYS A 176 1.86 -29.28 -20.11
C LYS A 176 0.44 -29.05 -20.63
N ASP A 177 -0.59 -29.49 -19.91
CA ASP A 177 -2.00 -29.33 -20.33
C ASP A 177 -2.93 -29.55 -19.12
N SER A 178 -3.20 -28.48 -18.39
CA SER A 178 -4.08 -28.46 -17.24
C SER A 178 -5.36 -27.70 -17.57
N LEU A 179 -6.52 -28.23 -17.17
CA LEU A 179 -7.79 -27.50 -17.17
C LEU A 179 -8.15 -27.12 -15.73
N ILE A 180 -8.16 -25.83 -15.43
CA ILE A 180 -8.41 -25.32 -14.07
C ILE A 180 -9.70 -24.52 -14.06
N VAL A 181 -10.65 -24.94 -13.23
CA VAL A 181 -11.89 -24.20 -12.98
C VAL A 181 -11.57 -23.00 -12.09
N LEU A 182 -11.86 -21.79 -12.59
CA LEU A 182 -11.63 -20.53 -11.88
C LEU A 182 -12.89 -20.08 -11.13
N ALA A 183 -14.07 -20.36 -11.70
CA ALA A 183 -15.35 -20.25 -11.01
C ALA A 183 -16.35 -21.28 -11.55
N GLY A 184 -17.10 -21.91 -10.65
CA GLY A 184 -18.20 -22.82 -11.00
C GLY A 184 -19.40 -22.57 -10.09
N ALA A 185 -20.56 -22.31 -10.69
CA ALA A 185 -21.82 -21.95 -10.04
C ALA A 185 -22.02 -20.51 -9.50
N PRO A 186 -21.41 -19.45 -10.07
CA PRO A 186 -22.07 -18.14 -10.05
C PRO A 186 -23.46 -18.22 -10.70
N ASP A 187 -24.39 -17.34 -10.31
CA ASP A 187 -25.67 -17.23 -10.99
C ASP A 187 -25.49 -16.78 -12.46
N LYS A 188 -26.58 -16.72 -13.23
CA LYS A 188 -26.47 -16.44 -14.68
C LYS A 188 -26.15 -14.98 -15.02
N ARG A 189 -25.96 -14.13 -14.01
CA ARG A 189 -25.59 -12.73 -14.18
C ARG A 189 -24.14 -12.60 -14.67
N GLU A 190 -23.72 -11.36 -14.85
CA GLU A 190 -22.33 -11.02 -15.13
C GLU A 190 -21.50 -11.11 -13.84
N HIS A 191 -20.31 -11.68 -13.98
CA HIS A 191 -19.31 -11.74 -12.92
C HIS A 191 -17.97 -11.25 -13.45
N THR A 192 -17.21 -10.57 -12.60
CA THR A 192 -15.83 -10.18 -12.94
C THR A 192 -14.86 -11.19 -12.39
N LEU A 193 -13.91 -11.63 -13.21
CA LEU A 193 -12.77 -12.46 -12.82
C LEU A 193 -11.53 -11.58 -12.80
N ARG A 194 -10.72 -11.68 -11.74
CA ARG A 194 -9.31 -11.30 -11.75
C ARG A 194 -8.47 -12.51 -11.38
N LEU A 195 -7.54 -12.89 -12.26
CA LEU A 195 -6.54 -13.92 -11.99
C LEU A 195 -5.16 -13.26 -11.93
N GLN A 196 -4.46 -13.38 -10.80
CA GLN A 196 -3.22 -12.66 -10.53
C GLN A 196 -2.11 -13.62 -10.14
N LYS A 197 -1.00 -13.62 -10.91
CA LYS A 197 0.18 -14.44 -10.64
C LYS A 197 0.86 -13.97 -9.36
N ARG A 198 1.00 -14.87 -8.39
CA ARG A 198 1.67 -14.60 -7.12
C ARG A 198 3.18 -14.72 -7.21
N SER A 199 3.65 -15.77 -7.88
CA SER A 199 5.05 -16.17 -7.92
C SER A 199 5.87 -15.39 -8.94
N GLU A 200 7.17 -15.29 -8.73
CA GLU A 200 8.12 -14.68 -9.67
C GLU A 200 8.45 -15.57 -10.88
N GLY A 201 9.25 -15.03 -11.81
CA GLY A 201 9.58 -15.71 -13.06
C GLY A 201 10.43 -16.97 -12.88
N GLU A 202 11.20 -17.04 -11.79
CA GLU A 202 11.97 -18.23 -11.43
C GLU A 202 11.06 -19.46 -11.26
N GLN A 203 9.79 -19.29 -10.90
CA GLN A 203 8.81 -20.37 -10.75
C GLN A 203 8.13 -20.79 -12.05
N GLY A 204 8.56 -20.23 -13.19
CA GLY A 204 8.20 -20.69 -14.52
C GLY A 204 7.36 -19.69 -15.30
N THR A 205 7.29 -19.93 -16.60
CA THR A 205 6.44 -19.21 -17.54
C THR A 205 5.10 -19.94 -17.64
N THR A 206 4.03 -19.23 -17.37
CA THR A 206 2.67 -19.73 -17.58
C THR A 206 2.22 -19.37 -18.99
N THR A 207 1.59 -20.31 -19.68
CA THR A 207 0.94 -20.08 -20.98
C THR A 207 -0.53 -20.48 -20.89
N ILE A 208 -1.43 -19.51 -21.02
CA ILE A 208 -2.86 -19.76 -21.10
C ILE A 208 -3.18 -20.02 -22.57
N HIS A 209 -3.81 -21.16 -22.86
CA HIS A 209 -4.17 -21.57 -24.22
C HIS A 209 -5.59 -21.10 -24.59
N SER A 210 -6.53 -21.27 -23.66
CA SER A 210 -7.94 -20.92 -23.88
C SER A 210 -8.68 -20.70 -22.58
N PHE A 211 -9.82 -20.01 -22.67
CA PHE A 211 -10.84 -19.96 -21.62
C PHE A 211 -12.05 -20.79 -22.04
N GLU A 212 -12.55 -21.61 -21.12
CA GLU A 212 -13.71 -22.47 -21.31
C GLU A 212 -14.89 -21.88 -20.53
N LEU A 213 -15.99 -21.57 -21.23
CA LEU A 213 -17.23 -21.06 -20.63
C LEU A 213 -18.37 -22.07 -20.77
N ALA A 214 -19.42 -21.89 -19.96
CA ALA A 214 -20.69 -22.59 -20.19
C ALA A 214 -21.23 -22.30 -21.60
N LYS A 215 -22.01 -23.23 -22.17
CA LYS A 215 -22.65 -23.03 -23.49
C LYS A 215 -23.47 -21.72 -23.50
N GLY A 216 -23.18 -20.85 -24.46
CA GLY A 216 -23.83 -19.54 -24.60
C GLY A 216 -23.29 -18.45 -23.65
N GLY A 217 -22.28 -18.78 -22.83
CA GLY A 217 -21.51 -17.80 -22.08
C GLY A 217 -20.76 -16.85 -23.01
N LYS A 218 -20.35 -15.69 -22.48
CA LYS A 218 -19.61 -14.67 -23.20
C LYS A 218 -18.52 -14.11 -22.32
N LEU A 219 -17.44 -13.65 -22.94
CA LEU A 219 -16.51 -12.71 -22.33
C LEU A 219 -16.94 -11.29 -22.72
N ILE A 220 -16.89 -10.41 -21.74
CA ILE A 220 -17.22 -8.99 -21.87
C ILE A 220 -16.03 -8.23 -21.30
N LYS A 221 -15.59 -7.21 -22.03
CA LYS A 221 -14.46 -6.39 -21.60
C LYS A 221 -14.72 -5.76 -20.23
N PHE A 222 -13.76 -5.92 -19.31
CA PHE A 222 -13.81 -5.27 -18.00
C PHE A 222 -13.01 -3.97 -17.99
N GLU A 223 -13.67 -2.86 -17.66
CA GLU A 223 -13.09 -1.52 -17.62
C GLU A 223 -13.19 -0.89 -16.22
N PRO A 224 -12.28 -1.25 -15.29
CA PRO A 224 -12.32 -0.81 -13.89
C PRO A 224 -12.08 0.69 -13.64
N GLY A 225 -11.90 1.52 -14.68
CA GLY A 225 -11.64 2.96 -14.52
C GLY A 225 -10.39 3.26 -13.69
N ARG A 226 -9.27 2.61 -14.00
CA ARG A 226 -8.00 2.75 -13.27
C ARG A 226 -7.29 4.06 -13.61
N ASN A 227 -6.66 4.69 -12.61
CA ASN A 227 -6.01 5.99 -12.70
C ASN A 227 -4.58 5.93 -13.28
N GLY A 228 -4.37 5.15 -14.34
CA GLY A 228 -3.07 4.92 -14.94
C GLY A 228 -2.35 3.69 -14.37
N LEU A 229 -1.02 3.62 -14.54
CA LEU A 229 -0.20 2.46 -14.24
C LEU A 229 1.11 2.87 -13.54
N ILE A 230 1.52 2.11 -12.54
CA ILE A 230 2.84 2.25 -11.89
C ILE A 230 3.73 1.06 -12.26
N GLU A 231 4.93 1.31 -12.79
CA GLU A 231 5.92 0.24 -13.02
C GLU A 231 6.88 0.18 -11.83
N PHE A 232 6.91 -0.96 -11.14
CA PHE A 232 7.84 -1.21 -10.04
C PHE A 232 8.98 -2.09 -10.53
N ILE A 233 10.21 -1.57 -10.44
CA ILE A 233 11.45 -2.28 -10.75
C ILE A 233 12.13 -2.60 -9.43
N GLY A 234 12.41 -3.87 -9.14
CA GLY A 234 12.95 -4.20 -7.83
C GLY A 234 13.46 -5.62 -7.67
N ASP A 235 13.59 -6.02 -6.42
CA ASP A 235 14.06 -7.33 -6.00
C ASP A 235 12.95 -8.12 -5.28
N SER A 236 13.33 -9.05 -4.39
CA SER A 236 12.45 -9.89 -3.58
C SER A 236 11.40 -9.11 -2.78
N ILE A 237 11.72 -7.89 -2.32
CA ILE A 237 10.78 -7.05 -1.59
C ILE A 237 9.62 -6.62 -2.50
N THR A 238 9.91 -6.34 -3.77
CA THR A 238 8.91 -5.96 -4.78
C THR A 238 8.15 -7.19 -5.30
N ALA A 239 8.82 -8.34 -5.44
CA ALA A 239 8.18 -9.59 -5.87
C ALA A 239 7.15 -10.13 -4.86
N GLY A 240 7.30 -9.80 -3.57
CA GLY A 240 6.46 -10.32 -2.50
C GLY A 240 7.02 -11.59 -1.86
N TYR A 241 8.35 -11.76 -1.87
CA TYR A 241 9.03 -12.91 -1.29
C TYR A 241 8.65 -13.08 0.18
N GLY A 242 8.13 -14.25 0.53
CA GLY A 242 7.87 -14.64 1.92
C GLY A 242 6.80 -13.80 2.62
N THR A 243 5.95 -13.06 1.90
CA THR A 243 4.95 -12.15 2.50
C THR A 243 3.94 -12.85 3.41
N GLU A 244 3.66 -14.13 3.17
CA GLU A 244 2.75 -14.94 3.99
C GLU A 244 3.45 -15.85 5.00
N ALA A 245 4.79 -15.84 5.05
CA ALA A 245 5.54 -16.61 6.03
C ALA A 245 5.34 -16.02 7.44
N LYS A 246 5.32 -16.88 8.46
CA LYS A 246 4.93 -16.49 9.82
C LYS A 246 6.12 -16.02 10.66
N SER A 247 7.35 -16.25 10.21
CA SER A 247 8.54 -15.84 10.94
C SER A 247 9.76 -15.64 10.04
N LYS A 248 10.74 -14.88 10.56
CA LYS A 248 12.01 -14.59 9.90
C LYS A 248 12.90 -15.80 9.61
N SER A 249 12.75 -16.88 10.37
CA SER A 249 13.57 -18.09 10.25
C SER A 249 13.02 -19.10 9.25
N GLU A 250 11.80 -18.92 8.75
CA GLU A 250 11.26 -19.79 7.71
C GLU A 250 12.07 -19.65 6.41
N PRO A 251 12.35 -20.75 5.71
CA PRO A 251 12.94 -20.70 4.39
C PRO A 251 11.91 -20.21 3.36
N PHE A 252 12.40 -19.77 2.21
CA PHE A 252 11.54 -19.49 1.06
C PHE A 252 10.67 -20.68 0.68
N LYS A 253 9.43 -20.38 0.33
CA LYS A 253 8.52 -21.28 -0.38
C LYS A 253 7.76 -20.45 -1.40
N ALA A 254 7.71 -20.89 -2.66
CA ALA A 254 6.91 -20.23 -3.70
C ALA A 254 5.43 -20.08 -3.29
N GLN A 255 4.92 -21.02 -2.47
CA GLN A 255 3.58 -20.98 -1.88
C GLN A 255 3.34 -19.78 -0.97
N THR A 256 4.37 -19.25 -0.30
CA THR A 256 4.24 -18.15 0.67
C THR A 256 4.65 -16.80 0.09
N GLU A 257 5.08 -16.78 -1.18
CA GLU A 257 5.22 -15.57 -1.98
C GLU A 257 3.84 -15.11 -2.47
N ASN A 258 3.52 -13.84 -2.22
CA ASN A 258 2.25 -13.24 -2.66
C ASN A 258 2.44 -11.77 -3.04
N CYS A 259 2.59 -11.52 -4.34
CA CYS A 259 2.69 -10.18 -4.90
C CYS A 259 1.53 -9.25 -4.47
N ASN A 260 0.34 -9.79 -4.17
CA ASN A 260 -0.81 -9.00 -3.76
C ASN A 260 -0.59 -8.32 -2.42
N LEU A 261 0.26 -8.89 -1.56
CA LEU A 261 0.62 -8.38 -0.25
C LEU A 261 1.88 -7.50 -0.28
N ALA A 262 2.53 -7.38 -1.45
CA ALA A 262 3.70 -6.53 -1.61
C ALA A 262 3.31 -5.04 -1.64
N TYR A 263 4.23 -4.17 -1.19
CA TYR A 263 4.00 -2.73 -1.06
C TYR A 263 3.50 -2.09 -2.36
N GLY A 264 4.00 -2.53 -3.52
CA GLY A 264 3.59 -1.97 -4.82
C GLY A 264 2.12 -2.24 -5.14
N ALA A 265 1.61 -3.41 -4.79
CA ALA A 265 0.21 -3.77 -5.01
C ALA A 265 -0.70 -3.03 -4.02
N ILE A 266 -0.25 -2.85 -2.77
CA ILE A 266 -0.93 -2.05 -1.74
C ILE A 266 -1.06 -0.58 -2.21
N ILE A 267 0.04 0.02 -2.68
CA ILE A 267 0.05 1.40 -3.21
C ILE A 267 -0.91 1.53 -4.39
N SER A 268 -0.88 0.56 -5.31
CA SER A 268 -1.69 0.61 -6.51
C SER A 268 -3.19 0.48 -6.22
N ARG A 269 -3.57 -0.38 -5.26
CA ARG A 269 -4.95 -0.44 -4.75
C ARG A 269 -5.37 0.86 -4.07
N TYR A 270 -4.48 1.50 -3.31
CA TYR A 270 -4.77 2.76 -2.64
C TYR A 270 -5.11 3.87 -3.64
N PHE A 271 -4.32 4.03 -4.71
CA PHE A 271 -4.53 5.05 -5.75
C PHE A 271 -5.46 4.63 -6.90
N ASN A 272 -6.00 3.41 -6.84
CA ASN A 272 -6.79 2.81 -7.92
C ASN A 272 -6.05 2.78 -9.27
N THR A 273 -4.76 2.44 -9.26
CA THR A 273 -3.94 2.30 -10.47
C THR A 273 -3.74 0.84 -10.82
N ASP A 274 -3.43 0.60 -12.08
CA ASP A 274 -2.75 -0.63 -12.48
C ASP A 274 -1.30 -0.61 -12.00
N TYR A 275 -0.66 -1.78 -12.07
CA TYR A 275 0.76 -1.92 -11.83
C TYR A 275 1.37 -3.03 -12.66
N THR A 276 2.69 -2.97 -12.82
CA THR A 276 3.50 -4.08 -13.31
C THR A 276 4.73 -4.21 -12.44
N PHE A 277 5.09 -5.45 -12.06
CA PHE A 277 6.31 -5.72 -11.31
C PHE A 277 7.35 -6.31 -12.23
N ILE A 278 8.49 -5.63 -12.32
CA ILE A 278 9.70 -6.09 -13.01
C ILE A 278 10.71 -6.36 -11.91
N ALA A 279 10.55 -7.49 -11.24
CA ALA A 279 11.25 -7.82 -10.02
C ALA A 279 11.67 -9.29 -9.97
N HIS A 280 12.85 -9.54 -9.41
CA HIS A 280 13.40 -10.87 -9.21
C HIS A 280 14.22 -10.95 -7.93
N SER A 281 13.92 -11.95 -7.11
CA SER A 281 14.59 -12.15 -5.82
C SER A 281 16.10 -12.32 -5.94
N GLY A 282 16.85 -11.62 -5.10
CA GLY A 282 18.31 -11.68 -5.10
C GLY A 282 19.00 -10.87 -6.21
N ARG A 283 18.29 -10.20 -7.14
CA ARG A 283 18.95 -9.28 -8.08
C ARG A 283 19.16 -7.90 -7.48
N GLY A 284 20.26 -7.26 -7.87
CA GLY A 284 20.51 -5.85 -7.56
C GLY A 284 20.61 -4.99 -8.81
N ALA A 285 21.01 -3.73 -8.63
CA ALA A 285 21.27 -2.81 -9.73
C ALA A 285 22.63 -3.12 -10.39
N ALA A 286 23.69 -3.17 -9.60
CA ALA A 286 25.04 -3.52 -10.04
C ALA A 286 25.40 -4.97 -9.70
N ARG A 287 24.99 -5.46 -8.53
CA ARG A 287 25.38 -6.78 -8.01
C ARG A 287 24.20 -7.55 -7.43
N ASN A 288 24.17 -8.83 -7.74
CA ASN A 288 23.21 -9.79 -7.19
C ASN A 288 23.70 -10.39 -5.86
N TYR A 289 22.76 -10.84 -5.06
CA TYR A 289 23.01 -11.52 -3.80
C TYR A 289 23.96 -12.70 -4.00
N GLY A 290 25.08 -12.69 -3.27
CA GLY A 290 26.02 -13.81 -3.19
C GLY A 290 26.96 -13.94 -4.40
N ASP A 291 26.94 -13.01 -5.34
CA ASP A 291 27.87 -13.01 -6.47
C ASP A 291 29.33 -12.83 -5.98
N THR A 292 30.26 -13.57 -6.56
CA THR A 292 31.68 -13.45 -6.21
C THR A 292 32.31 -12.20 -6.81
N ALA A 293 31.73 -11.65 -7.87
CA ALA A 293 32.12 -10.38 -8.47
C ALA A 293 31.47 -9.18 -7.76
N ARG A 294 32.11 -8.01 -7.84
CA ARG A 294 31.51 -6.73 -7.39
C ARG A 294 30.41 -6.23 -8.30
N VAL A 295 30.43 -6.61 -9.57
CA VAL A 295 29.40 -6.28 -10.58
C VAL A 295 28.98 -7.56 -11.25
N SER A 296 27.68 -7.88 -11.15
CA SER A 296 27.11 -9.05 -11.79
C SER A 296 27.03 -8.87 -13.30
N LYS A 297 27.29 -9.95 -14.03
CA LYS A 297 27.19 -9.97 -15.51
C LYS A 297 25.77 -9.69 -16.02
N ASN A 298 24.77 -10.10 -15.25
CA ASN A 298 23.36 -9.87 -15.56
C ASN A 298 22.64 -9.52 -14.25
N SER A 299 22.07 -8.33 -14.21
CA SER A 299 21.42 -7.70 -13.07
C SER A 299 20.13 -7.02 -13.53
N MET A 300 19.44 -6.29 -12.65
CA MET A 300 18.16 -5.67 -13.05
C MET A 300 18.32 -4.64 -14.17
N LYS A 301 19.50 -4.01 -14.33
CA LYS A 301 19.75 -3.06 -15.44
C LYS A 301 19.57 -3.72 -16.82
N GLU A 302 20.00 -4.97 -17.00
CA GLU A 302 19.73 -5.73 -18.22
C GLU A 302 18.30 -6.28 -18.23
N ARG A 303 17.88 -6.86 -17.10
CA ARG A 303 16.67 -7.67 -17.03
C ARG A 303 15.39 -6.87 -17.22
N MET A 304 15.39 -5.61 -16.78
CA MET A 304 14.23 -4.73 -16.92
C MET A 304 13.80 -4.47 -18.36
N MET A 305 14.58 -4.88 -19.37
CA MET A 305 14.25 -4.71 -20.79
C MET A 305 13.51 -5.90 -21.42
N GLN A 306 13.22 -6.94 -20.64
CA GLN A 306 12.76 -8.24 -21.15
C GLN A 306 11.24 -8.41 -21.00
N THR A 307 10.60 -9.09 -21.95
CA THR A 307 9.19 -9.50 -21.84
C THR A 307 9.03 -10.55 -20.75
N PHE A 308 10.02 -11.44 -20.64
CA PHE A 308 10.06 -12.51 -19.66
C PHE A 308 11.24 -12.30 -18.72
N ASP A 309 11.07 -12.62 -17.45
CA ASP A 309 12.10 -12.63 -16.44
C ASP A 309 13.21 -13.61 -16.81
N GLU A 310 12.88 -14.87 -17.11
CA GLU A 310 13.87 -15.93 -17.33
C GLU A 310 14.32 -16.10 -18.80
N ASN A 311 13.85 -15.25 -19.72
CA ASN A 311 14.23 -15.31 -21.14
C ASN A 311 14.76 -13.97 -21.69
N PRO A 312 16.09 -13.78 -21.72
CA PRO A 312 16.70 -12.54 -22.18
C PRO A 312 16.62 -12.27 -23.68
N ALA A 313 16.26 -13.28 -24.48
CA ALA A 313 16.14 -13.12 -25.94
C ALA A 313 14.91 -12.30 -26.34
N GLN A 314 13.85 -12.34 -25.52
CA GLN A 314 12.59 -11.65 -25.82
C GLN A 314 12.56 -10.27 -25.16
N ARG A 315 12.87 -9.22 -25.92
CA ARG A 315 12.75 -7.83 -25.43
C ARG A 315 11.28 -7.41 -25.30
N TRP A 316 10.99 -6.56 -24.32
CA TRP A 316 9.65 -6.00 -24.15
C TRP A 316 9.34 -4.96 -25.22
N ASN A 317 8.10 -4.96 -25.72
CA ASN A 317 7.59 -3.87 -26.54
C ASN A 317 7.12 -2.73 -25.62
N PHE A 318 8.00 -1.75 -25.42
CA PHE A 318 7.73 -0.58 -24.57
C PHE A 318 6.63 0.36 -25.10
N LYS A 319 6.08 0.12 -26.30
CA LYS A 319 4.88 0.83 -26.79
C LYS A 319 3.58 0.23 -26.26
N SER A 320 3.60 -0.96 -25.66
CA SER A 320 2.41 -1.65 -25.15
C SER A 320 1.76 -0.93 -23.96
N TYR A 321 2.53 -0.17 -23.18
CA TYR A 321 2.03 0.76 -22.17
C TYR A 321 3.08 1.84 -21.88
N LYS A 322 2.65 2.95 -21.28
CA LYS A 322 3.54 3.95 -20.67
C LYS A 322 3.10 4.15 -19.21
N PRO A 323 3.98 3.91 -18.22
CA PRO A 323 3.63 4.14 -16.82
C PRO A 323 3.46 5.64 -16.53
N SER A 324 2.60 5.96 -15.56
CA SER A 324 2.48 7.28 -14.97
C SER A 324 3.64 7.58 -14.00
N LEU A 325 4.16 6.53 -13.35
CA LEU A 325 5.27 6.59 -12.40
C LEU A 325 6.10 5.31 -12.53
N VAL A 326 7.42 5.43 -12.46
CA VAL A 326 8.32 4.29 -12.26
C VAL A 326 8.89 4.34 -10.84
N VAL A 327 8.80 3.24 -10.10
CA VAL A 327 9.38 3.10 -8.76
C VAL A 327 10.52 2.09 -8.84
N ILE A 328 11.72 2.50 -8.48
CA ILE A 328 12.91 1.63 -8.46
C ILE A 328 13.27 1.34 -7.02
N ASN A 329 13.26 0.07 -6.62
CA ASN A 329 13.57 -0.36 -5.27
C ASN A 329 14.67 -1.43 -5.32
N LEU A 330 15.90 -0.95 -5.51
CA LEU A 330 17.10 -1.76 -5.67
C LEU A 330 18.23 -1.19 -4.80
N GLY A 331 19.13 -2.06 -4.35
CA GLY A 331 20.27 -1.71 -3.50
C GLY A 331 20.42 -2.64 -2.30
N SER A 332 19.38 -3.38 -1.93
CA SER A 332 19.46 -4.36 -0.84
C SER A 332 20.49 -5.44 -1.16
N ASN A 333 20.33 -6.13 -2.30
CA ASN A 333 21.22 -7.22 -2.73
C ASN A 333 22.62 -6.77 -3.13
N ASP A 334 22.76 -5.52 -3.59
CA ASP A 334 24.05 -4.93 -3.91
C ASP A 334 24.97 -4.88 -2.68
N PHE A 335 24.41 -4.63 -1.49
CA PHE A 335 25.15 -4.40 -0.25
C PHE A 335 24.85 -5.40 0.89
N SER A 336 24.11 -6.48 0.63
CA SER A 336 23.76 -7.48 1.65
C SER A 336 24.86 -8.52 1.90
N THR A 337 25.75 -8.75 0.93
CA THR A 337 26.86 -9.72 1.05
C THR A 337 28.12 -9.21 0.35
N LYS A 338 29.30 -9.64 0.83
CA LYS A 338 30.59 -9.27 0.22
C LYS A 338 30.85 -10.06 -1.08
N PRO A 339 31.64 -9.48 -2.02
CA PRO A 339 32.17 -8.12 -2.00
C PRO A 339 31.10 -7.08 -2.38
N HIS A 340 31.13 -5.90 -1.76
CA HIS A 340 30.22 -4.81 -2.14
C HIS A 340 30.73 -4.10 -3.41
N PRO A 341 29.84 -3.64 -4.30
CA PRO A 341 30.23 -2.74 -5.39
C PRO A 341 30.80 -1.44 -4.82
N GLN A 342 31.71 -0.82 -5.58
CA GLN A 342 32.13 0.55 -5.35
C GLN A 342 30.98 1.52 -5.64
N LYS A 343 31.09 2.76 -5.13
CA LYS A 343 30.07 3.80 -5.34
C LYS A 343 29.83 4.03 -6.83
N GLU A 344 30.89 4.08 -7.62
CA GLU A 344 30.87 4.33 -9.06
C GLU A 344 30.24 3.16 -9.83
N GLU A 345 30.51 1.92 -9.40
CA GLU A 345 29.91 0.70 -9.98
C GLU A 345 28.39 0.68 -9.74
N PHE A 346 27.95 1.00 -8.51
CA PHE A 346 26.54 1.06 -8.15
C PHE A 346 25.78 2.21 -8.83
N LEU A 347 26.32 3.43 -8.78
CA LEU A 347 25.71 4.60 -9.42
C LEU A 347 25.78 4.55 -10.94
N GLY A 348 26.78 3.87 -11.51
CA GLY A 348 26.85 3.56 -12.94
C GLY A 348 25.68 2.67 -13.38
N ALA A 349 25.37 1.62 -12.61
CA ALA A 349 24.20 0.77 -12.88
C ALA A 349 22.88 1.54 -12.78
N TYR A 350 22.70 2.37 -11.76
CA TYR A 350 21.53 3.24 -11.66
C TYR A 350 21.43 4.23 -12.82
N SER A 351 22.55 4.81 -13.27
CA SER A 351 22.57 5.70 -14.44
C SER A 351 22.10 4.98 -15.70
N ILE A 352 22.47 3.71 -15.89
CA ILE A 352 22.01 2.88 -17.01
C ILE A 352 20.49 2.63 -16.91
N ILE A 353 19.99 2.26 -15.72
CA ILE A 353 18.55 2.04 -15.48
C ILE A 353 17.75 3.29 -15.82
N ILE A 354 18.16 4.46 -15.30
CA ILE A 354 17.48 5.73 -15.56
C ILE A 354 17.55 6.09 -17.05
N ALA A 355 18.70 5.93 -17.69
CA ALA A 355 18.84 6.21 -19.13
C ALA A 355 17.90 5.33 -19.98
N GLN A 356 17.80 4.04 -19.66
CA GLN A 356 16.87 3.12 -20.33
C GLN A 356 15.40 3.53 -20.13
N ILE A 357 15.02 3.95 -18.92
CA ILE A 357 13.65 4.46 -18.65
C ILE A 357 13.38 5.73 -19.47
N ARG A 358 14.33 6.66 -19.50
CA ARG A 358 14.20 7.92 -20.26
C ARG A 358 14.12 7.65 -21.76
N GLU A 359 14.86 6.66 -22.26
CA GLU A 359 14.82 6.24 -23.67
C GLU A 359 13.44 5.70 -24.05
N VAL A 360 12.86 4.82 -23.24
CA VAL A 360 11.63 4.10 -23.62
C VAL A 360 10.34 4.82 -23.19
N TYR A 361 10.37 5.63 -22.14
CA TYR A 361 9.18 6.31 -21.61
C TYR A 361 9.28 7.84 -21.63
N GLY A 362 10.44 8.41 -21.93
CA GLY A 362 10.69 9.86 -21.86
C GLY A 362 10.77 10.35 -20.42
N ASP A 363 10.26 11.57 -20.19
CA ASP A 363 10.39 12.31 -18.93
C ASP A 363 9.37 11.87 -17.85
N VAL A 364 9.10 10.57 -17.74
CA VAL A 364 8.20 10.01 -16.70
C VAL A 364 8.82 10.22 -15.30
N PRO A 365 8.04 10.57 -14.27
CA PRO A 365 8.54 10.60 -12.89
C PRO A 365 9.14 9.24 -12.50
N VAL A 366 10.31 9.27 -11.87
CA VAL A 366 11.01 8.10 -11.33
C VAL A 366 11.25 8.32 -9.86
N LEU A 367 10.80 7.38 -9.02
CA LEU A 367 11.06 7.35 -7.60
C LEU A 367 12.08 6.25 -7.26
N CYS A 368 13.30 6.65 -6.93
CA CYS A 368 14.33 5.77 -6.38
C CYS A 368 14.08 5.56 -4.89
N VAL A 369 13.83 4.32 -4.49
CA VAL A 369 13.57 3.90 -3.11
C VAL A 369 14.77 3.11 -2.59
N ALA A 370 15.36 3.59 -1.50
CA ALA A 370 16.50 2.94 -0.85
C ALA A 370 16.09 2.20 0.44
N PRO A 371 16.92 1.22 0.88
CA PRO A 371 16.93 0.79 2.27
C PRO A 371 17.08 1.99 3.23
N PRO A 372 16.70 1.87 4.51
CA PRO A 372 16.59 2.99 5.45
C PRO A 372 17.93 3.61 5.87
N LYS A 373 19.04 2.92 5.59
CA LYS A 373 20.41 3.33 5.94
C LYS A 373 21.44 2.53 5.15
N GLY A 374 22.70 2.97 5.21
CA GLY A 374 23.84 2.31 4.60
C GLY A 374 24.15 2.83 3.20
N ALA A 375 25.12 2.19 2.54
CA ALA A 375 25.69 2.70 1.28
C ALA A 375 24.63 2.98 0.19
N ALA A 376 23.65 2.09 0.00
CA ALA A 376 22.58 2.33 -0.97
C ALA A 376 21.76 3.60 -0.66
N PHE A 377 21.45 3.85 0.62
CA PHE A 377 20.76 5.07 1.06
C PHE A 377 21.61 6.30 0.73
N ASP A 378 22.85 6.34 1.20
CA ASP A 378 23.73 7.50 1.08
C ASP A 378 24.03 7.83 -0.40
N TYR A 379 24.28 6.79 -1.20
CA TYR A 379 24.61 6.94 -2.61
C TYR A 379 23.40 7.39 -3.42
N LEU A 380 22.21 6.80 -3.21
CA LEU A 380 21.01 7.19 -3.96
C LEU A 380 20.48 8.57 -3.58
N GLN A 381 20.55 8.93 -2.30
CA GLN A 381 20.18 10.27 -1.85
C GLN A 381 21.05 11.32 -2.54
N SER A 382 22.37 11.11 -2.54
CA SER A 382 23.32 12.02 -3.18
C SER A 382 23.11 12.03 -4.69
N PHE A 383 22.95 10.87 -5.32
CA PHE A 383 22.74 10.73 -6.76
C PHE A 383 21.52 11.49 -7.27
N CYS A 384 20.36 11.30 -6.65
CA CYS A 384 19.14 11.99 -7.09
C CYS A 384 19.25 13.51 -6.89
N LYS A 385 19.89 13.95 -5.80
CA LYS A 385 20.13 15.38 -5.53
C LYS A 385 21.10 16.00 -6.55
N GLU A 386 22.23 15.34 -6.81
CA GLU A 386 23.30 15.85 -7.68
C GLU A 386 22.93 15.81 -9.17
N LYS A 387 22.07 14.86 -9.59
CA LYS A 387 21.61 14.79 -10.99
C LYS A 387 20.77 15.99 -11.41
N GLY A 388 20.09 16.66 -10.48
CA GLY A 388 19.27 17.84 -10.78
C GLY A 388 18.09 17.57 -11.73
N ASP A 389 17.70 16.31 -11.93
CA ASP A 389 16.54 15.92 -12.72
C ASP A 389 15.27 16.11 -11.89
N LYS A 390 14.39 17.03 -12.33
CA LYS A 390 13.14 17.37 -11.64
C LYS A 390 12.15 16.20 -11.52
N ASN A 391 12.28 15.20 -12.40
CA ASN A 391 11.45 13.99 -12.43
C ASN A 391 12.20 12.78 -11.88
N LEU A 392 13.30 13.00 -11.15
CA LEU A 392 14.02 11.98 -10.40
C LEU A 392 13.89 12.28 -8.90
N HIS A 393 13.15 11.43 -8.22
CA HIS A 393 12.82 11.57 -6.81
C HIS A 393 13.55 10.51 -5.98
N PHE A 394 13.86 10.85 -4.74
CA PHE A 394 14.44 9.93 -3.77
C PHE A 394 13.51 9.74 -2.59
N ALA A 395 13.34 8.49 -2.16
CA ALA A 395 12.78 8.12 -0.88
C ALA A 395 13.57 6.96 -0.26
N ALA A 396 13.33 6.74 1.03
CA ALA A 396 13.77 5.54 1.71
C ALA A 396 12.69 5.12 2.70
N TYR A 397 12.71 3.86 3.11
CA TYR A 397 11.90 3.43 4.23
C TYR A 397 12.30 4.22 5.49
N LEU A 398 11.35 4.61 6.33
CA LEU A 398 11.70 5.27 7.59
C LEU A 398 12.44 4.30 8.52
N ASN A 399 13.64 4.70 8.92
CA ASN A 399 14.50 3.92 9.80
C ASN A 399 13.79 3.64 11.14
N GLY A 400 13.79 2.36 11.56
CA GLY A 400 13.16 1.92 12.81
C GLY A 400 11.64 1.66 12.73
N VAL A 401 10.97 1.96 11.61
CA VAL A 401 9.53 1.68 11.46
C VAL A 401 9.26 0.24 11.07
N TYR A 402 10.17 -0.37 10.31
CA TYR A 402 10.11 -1.75 9.86
C TYR A 402 11.33 -2.54 10.37
N GLY A 403 11.21 -3.86 10.45
CA GLY A 403 12.32 -4.77 10.76
C GLY A 403 12.27 -5.41 12.15
N GLY A 404 11.22 -5.17 12.93
CA GLY A 404 10.92 -5.97 14.12
C GLY A 404 10.38 -7.35 13.74
N ASP A 405 10.45 -8.33 14.65
CA ASP A 405 10.09 -9.72 14.35
C ASP A 405 8.64 -9.89 13.81
N GLY A 406 7.72 -9.03 14.23
CA GLY A 406 6.33 -9.02 13.72
C GLY A 406 6.16 -8.49 12.29
N ASP A 407 7.20 -7.88 11.71
CA ASP A 407 7.22 -7.35 10.34
C ASP A 407 7.97 -8.27 9.35
N LEU A 408 8.57 -9.35 9.85
CA LEU A 408 9.46 -10.22 9.06
C LEU A 408 8.85 -11.59 8.80
N GLY A 409 8.89 -12.00 7.53
CA GLY A 409 8.57 -13.32 7.01
C GLY A 409 9.83 -14.02 6.51
N ALA A 410 9.71 -14.92 5.54
CA ALA A 410 10.74 -15.90 5.21
C ALA A 410 12.11 -15.26 4.95
N SER A 411 13.16 -15.86 5.53
CA SER A 411 14.55 -15.38 5.39
C SER A 411 14.70 -13.89 5.70
N ALA A 412 14.01 -13.43 6.74
CA ALA A 412 13.96 -12.03 7.19
C ALA A 412 13.51 -11.00 6.13
N HIS A 413 12.71 -11.41 5.13
CA HIS A 413 12.04 -10.49 4.22
C HIS A 413 10.81 -9.84 4.88
N PRO A 414 10.30 -8.71 4.38
CA PRO A 414 9.06 -8.13 4.91
C PRO A 414 7.87 -9.08 4.72
N ASN A 415 7.20 -9.44 5.82
CA ASN A 415 5.87 -10.06 5.74
C ASN A 415 4.83 -9.00 5.35
N TYR A 416 3.54 -9.38 5.27
CA TYR A 416 2.48 -8.43 4.93
C TYR A 416 2.43 -7.17 5.83
N ASN A 417 2.71 -7.29 7.14
CA ASN A 417 2.78 -6.11 8.01
C ASN A 417 3.97 -5.21 7.66
N GLY A 418 5.14 -5.80 7.40
CA GLY A 418 6.31 -5.06 6.93
C GLY A 418 6.05 -4.36 5.58
N GLN A 419 5.40 -5.04 4.64
CA GLN A 419 5.03 -4.47 3.34
C GLN A 419 4.03 -3.32 3.45
N LYS A 420 3.02 -3.41 4.34
CA LYS A 420 2.12 -2.29 4.64
C LYS A 420 2.86 -1.09 5.18
N LYS A 421 3.79 -1.30 6.11
CA LYS A 421 4.62 -0.21 6.64
C LYS A 421 5.43 0.44 5.51
N ILE A 422 6.06 -0.34 4.63
CA ILE A 422 6.77 0.19 3.46
C ILE A 422 5.82 1.01 2.57
N ALA A 423 4.63 0.49 2.25
CA ALA A 423 3.65 1.22 1.45
C ALA A 423 3.24 2.55 2.10
N MET A 424 2.97 2.56 3.41
CA MET A 424 2.58 3.77 4.16
C MET A 424 3.69 4.83 4.24
N ASN A 425 4.96 4.43 4.07
CA ASN A 425 6.06 5.39 3.95
C ASN A 425 6.07 6.08 2.57
N LEU A 426 5.66 5.37 1.53
CA LEU A 426 5.76 5.84 0.14
C LEU A 426 4.49 6.54 -0.35
N ILE A 427 3.31 6.14 0.12
CA ILE A 427 2.01 6.69 -0.31
C ILE A 427 1.96 8.23 -0.23
N PRO A 428 2.30 8.89 0.91
CA PRO A 428 2.25 10.35 1.00
C PRO A 428 3.15 11.04 -0.01
N TYR A 429 4.33 10.46 -0.29
CA TYR A 429 5.27 11.08 -1.22
C TYR A 429 4.87 10.84 -2.68
N ILE A 430 4.36 9.65 -3.01
CA ILE A 430 3.78 9.37 -4.32
C ILE A 430 2.61 10.31 -4.61
N SER A 431 1.76 10.58 -3.60
CA SER A 431 0.70 11.59 -3.69
C SER A 431 1.26 12.96 -4.07
N SER A 432 2.34 13.43 -3.41
CA SER A 432 2.99 14.70 -3.74
C SER A 432 3.61 14.73 -5.15
N ILE A 433 4.23 13.64 -5.60
CA ILE A 433 4.85 13.54 -6.94
C ILE A 433 3.77 13.58 -8.03
N MET A 434 2.69 12.82 -7.82
CA MET A 434 1.68 12.59 -8.86
C MET A 434 0.50 13.56 -8.79
N GLY A 435 0.35 14.32 -7.70
CA GLY A 435 -0.84 15.12 -7.42
C GLY A 435 -2.08 14.26 -7.16
N TRP A 436 -1.92 12.98 -6.83
CA TRP A 436 -3.03 12.08 -6.52
C TRP A 436 -3.52 12.30 -5.09
N GLU A 437 -4.82 12.41 -4.88
CA GLU A 437 -5.38 12.70 -3.57
C GLU A 437 -5.15 11.55 -2.57
N LEU A 438 -4.76 11.92 -1.35
CA LEU A 438 -4.85 11.01 -0.21
C LEU A 438 -6.32 10.84 0.17
N THR A 439 -6.75 9.59 0.25
CA THR A 439 -8.10 9.21 0.66
C THR A 439 -8.06 8.58 2.05
N GLY A 440 -9.20 8.58 2.76
CA GLY A 440 -9.35 7.87 4.04
C GLY A 440 -9.36 6.33 3.92
N LYS A 441 -9.01 5.77 2.76
CA LYS A 441 -8.97 4.32 2.53
C LYS A 441 -7.80 3.69 3.29
N ALA A 442 -7.99 2.46 3.75
CA ALA A 442 -6.90 1.67 4.33
C ALA A 442 -5.87 1.28 3.26
N ALA A 443 -4.58 1.38 3.60
CA ALA A 443 -3.50 0.76 2.84
C ALA A 443 -3.52 -0.75 3.10
N ARG A 444 -4.18 -1.49 2.19
CA ARG A 444 -4.40 -2.93 2.28
C ARG A 444 -4.04 -3.61 0.99
#